data_AF-A0A2J6S6B5-F1
#
_entry.id   AF-A0A2J6S6B5-F1
#
_cell.length_a   1.000
_cell.length_b   1.000
_cell.length_c   1.000
_cell.angle_alpha   90.00
_cell.angle_beta   90.00
_cell.angle_gamma   90.00
#
_symmetry.space_group_name_H-M   'P 1'
#
loop_
_entity.id
_entity.type
_entity.pdbx_description
1 polymer ?
#
loop_
_entity_poly.entity_id
_entity_poly.type
_entity_poly.pdbx_seq_one_letter_code
_entity_poly.pdbx_strand_id
1 'polypeptide(L)'
;MVGMYSFAFCYILVTLILFPSQTSACMHYSATFPHATHLPFEASLTDDGIVTCWISMTYDKHNEQQTAFSNHRRIPQQIARPVTSSVTLAEEPEKGLAKRNAEMGGDAGDDEDIKAIWLPWEFTCLDGYQAHAGIGLRAVWYSAHGQEFEFVPVCEEDVLNDRWVYELDLWCGA
;
A
#
# COMPACT_ATOMS: atom_id res chain seq x y z
N MET A 1 50.88 -32.27 -31.21
CA MET A 1 49.93 -31.12 -31.18
C MET A 1 48.83 -31.34 -30.13
N VAL A 2 49.17 -31.73 -28.89
CA VAL A 2 48.17 -32.04 -27.83
C VAL A 2 48.25 -31.04 -26.66
N GLY A 3 49.35 -30.29 -26.54
CA GLY A 3 49.57 -29.35 -25.45
C GLY A 3 48.85 -28.00 -25.57
N MET A 4 48.50 -27.55 -26.79
CA MET A 4 47.87 -26.23 -26.97
C MET A 4 46.42 -26.16 -26.51
N TYR A 5 45.69 -27.28 -26.51
CA TYR A 5 44.29 -27.31 -26.08
C TYR A 5 44.13 -27.30 -24.56
N SER A 6 45.14 -27.77 -23.82
CA SER A 6 45.07 -27.88 -22.36
C SER A 6 45.27 -26.53 -21.64
N PHE A 7 46.16 -25.68 -22.15
CA PHE A 7 46.34 -24.32 -21.61
C PHE A 7 45.13 -23.41 -21.88
N ALA A 8 44.49 -23.55 -23.05
CA ALA A 8 43.29 -22.78 -23.39
C ALA A 8 42.10 -23.15 -22.47
N PHE A 9 41.92 -24.43 -22.16
CA PHE A 9 40.86 -24.89 -21.27
C PHE A 9 41.05 -24.41 -19.83
N CYS A 10 42.30 -24.37 -19.35
CA CYS A 10 42.64 -23.88 -18.02
C CYS A 10 42.41 -22.37 -17.91
N TYR A 11 42.75 -21.60 -18.96
CA TYR A 11 42.51 -20.16 -19.00
C TYR A 11 41.01 -19.81 -19.00
N ILE A 12 40.18 -20.54 -19.77
CA ILE A 12 38.72 -20.34 -19.81
C ILE A 12 38.08 -20.66 -18.44
N LEU A 13 38.52 -21.74 -17.79
CA LEU A 13 38.06 -22.09 -16.44
C LEU A 13 38.48 -21.03 -15.41
N VAL A 14 39.70 -20.51 -15.48
CA VAL A 14 40.18 -19.46 -14.57
C VAL A 14 39.41 -18.15 -14.79
N THR A 15 39.10 -17.78 -16.03
CA THR A 15 38.24 -16.60 -16.30
C THR A 15 36.81 -16.80 -15.81
N LEU A 16 36.22 -17.99 -15.94
CA LEU A 16 34.86 -18.26 -15.44
C LEU A 16 34.76 -18.25 -13.90
N ILE A 17 35.86 -18.51 -13.19
CA ILE A 17 35.89 -18.49 -11.72
C ILE A 17 36.22 -17.08 -11.18
N LEU A 18 36.97 -16.28 -11.92
CA LEU A 18 37.37 -14.91 -11.52
C LEU A 18 36.37 -13.82 -11.87
N PHE A 19 35.42 -14.10 -12.76
CA PHE A 19 34.31 -13.21 -13.08
C PHE A 19 33.00 -13.92 -12.71
N PRO A 20 32.63 -14.01 -11.42
CA PRO A 20 31.27 -14.33 -11.09
C PRO A 20 30.40 -13.28 -11.80
N SER A 21 29.55 -13.74 -12.72
CA SER A 21 28.47 -12.93 -13.26
C SER A 21 27.75 -12.39 -12.04
N GLN A 22 27.90 -11.10 -11.76
CA GLN A 22 27.15 -10.48 -10.68
C GLN A 22 25.70 -10.63 -11.08
N THR A 23 24.99 -11.57 -10.47
CA THR A 23 23.56 -11.45 -10.28
C THR A 23 23.39 -10.35 -9.23
N SER A 24 23.77 -9.12 -9.58
CA SER A 24 23.54 -7.96 -8.73
C SER A 24 22.03 -7.72 -8.80
N ALA A 25 21.39 -7.63 -7.64
CA ALA A 25 20.12 -6.98 -7.55
C ALA A 25 20.37 -5.50 -7.90
N CYS A 26 19.72 -4.95 -8.93
CA CYS A 26 19.82 -3.51 -9.19
C CYS A 26 18.82 -2.77 -8.32
N MET A 27 17.80 -3.47 -7.83
CA MET A 27 16.80 -2.87 -7.01
C MET A 27 16.55 -3.71 -5.76
N HIS A 28 16.47 -3.07 -4.61
CA HIS A 28 16.25 -3.74 -3.33
C HIS A 28 15.13 -3.05 -2.57
N TYR A 29 14.14 -3.83 -2.16
CA TYR A 29 13.09 -3.41 -1.25
C TYR A 29 13.37 -3.94 0.15
N SER A 30 13.33 -3.06 1.15
CA SER A 30 13.42 -3.41 2.56
C SER A 30 12.35 -2.69 3.34
N ALA A 31 11.68 -3.41 4.24
CA ALA A 31 10.61 -2.89 5.05
C ALA A 31 10.53 -3.55 6.42
N THR A 32 10.10 -2.79 7.41
CA THR A 32 9.78 -3.27 8.75
C THR A 32 8.42 -2.75 9.18
N PHE A 33 7.53 -3.66 9.55
CA PHE A 33 6.20 -3.34 10.06
C PHE A 33 6.09 -3.80 11.52
N PRO A 34 6.12 -2.87 12.49
CA PRO A 34 6.01 -3.23 13.90
C PRO A 34 4.58 -3.70 14.24
N HIS A 35 4.44 -4.61 15.21
CA HIS A 35 3.13 -4.98 15.74
C HIS A 35 2.48 -3.84 16.53
N ALA A 36 3.28 -3.00 17.17
CA ALA A 36 2.84 -1.81 17.87
C ALA A 36 2.36 -0.74 16.86
N THR A 37 1.07 -0.41 16.88
CA THR A 37 0.41 0.49 15.89
C THR A 37 0.93 1.93 15.89
N HIS A 38 1.53 2.36 17.00
CA HIS A 38 2.08 3.69 17.20
C HIS A 38 3.54 3.81 16.73
N LEU A 39 4.20 2.68 16.45
CA LEU A 39 5.51 2.69 15.83
C LEU A 39 5.35 2.79 14.30
N PRO A 40 6.26 3.47 13.61
CA PRO A 40 6.15 3.65 12.18
C PRO A 40 6.41 2.35 11.45
N PHE A 41 5.60 2.07 10.43
CA PHE A 41 6.02 1.29 9.31
C PHE A 41 7.12 2.05 8.58
N GLU A 42 8.25 1.39 8.34
CA GLU A 42 9.37 1.94 7.60
C GLU A 42 9.66 1.06 6.40
N ALA A 43 9.85 1.68 5.24
CA ALA A 43 10.31 0.97 4.05
C ALA A 43 11.16 1.86 3.17
N SER A 44 11.99 1.21 2.36
CA SER A 44 12.83 1.87 1.38
C SER A 44 12.97 1.03 0.12
N LEU A 45 13.09 1.72 -1.00
CA LEU A 45 13.44 1.16 -2.30
C LEU A 45 14.78 1.76 -2.68
N THR A 46 15.74 0.88 -2.95
CA THR A 46 17.08 1.23 -3.38
C THR A 46 17.23 0.80 -4.83
N ASP A 47 17.67 1.69 -5.70
CA ASP A 47 17.98 1.43 -7.11
C ASP A 47 19.44 1.79 -7.37
N ASP A 48 20.22 0.87 -7.94
CA ASP A 48 21.67 0.97 -8.14
C ASP A 48 22.45 1.45 -6.89
N GLY A 49 22.02 1.01 -5.72
CA GLY A 49 22.61 1.38 -4.42
C GLY A 49 22.20 2.76 -3.90
N ILE A 50 21.29 3.47 -4.57
CA ILE A 50 20.75 4.76 -4.16
C ILE A 50 19.33 4.57 -3.64
N VAL A 51 19.02 5.06 -2.43
CA VAL A 51 17.63 5.05 -1.94
C VAL A 51 16.80 6.05 -2.74
N THR A 52 15.88 5.54 -3.55
CA THR A 52 15.04 6.35 -4.43
C THR A 52 13.70 6.71 -3.81
N CYS A 53 13.15 5.82 -2.98
CA CYS A 53 11.87 6.03 -2.31
C CYS A 53 11.93 5.51 -0.87
N TRP A 54 11.23 6.18 0.04
CA TRP A 54 11.12 5.78 1.43
C TRP A 54 9.78 6.20 2.04
N ILE A 55 9.39 5.51 3.10
CA ILE A 55 8.21 5.83 3.90
C ILE A 55 8.52 5.63 5.37
N SER A 56 7.97 6.50 6.22
CA SER A 56 7.91 6.33 7.66
C SER A 56 6.55 6.84 8.13
N MET A 57 5.64 5.91 8.42
CA MET A 57 4.23 6.22 8.69
C MET A 57 3.65 5.25 9.73
N THR A 58 2.98 5.76 10.75
CA THR A 58 2.30 4.91 11.74
C THR A 58 0.95 4.43 11.24
N TYR A 59 0.47 3.31 11.76
CA TYR A 59 -0.87 2.82 11.44
C TYR A 59 -1.95 3.82 11.89
N ASP A 60 -1.77 4.44 13.06
CA ASP A 60 -2.71 5.43 13.59
C ASP A 60 -2.86 6.63 12.62
N LYS A 61 -1.74 7.15 12.11
CA LYS A 61 -1.75 8.27 11.16
C LYS A 61 -2.36 7.88 9.82
N HIS A 62 -2.07 6.68 9.32
CA HIS A 62 -2.71 6.18 8.10
C HIS A 62 -4.23 5.99 8.29
N ASN A 63 -4.66 5.52 9.46
CA ASN A 63 -6.08 5.38 9.80
C ASN A 63 -6.80 6.74 9.93
N GLU A 64 -6.12 7.77 10.43
CA GLU A 64 -6.63 9.14 10.41
C GLU A 64 -6.83 9.64 8.97
N GLN A 65 -5.87 9.38 8.07
CA GLN A 65 -6.00 9.73 6.65
C GLN A 65 -7.18 9.01 5.99
N GLN A 66 -7.34 7.71 6.26
CA GLN A 66 -8.47 6.91 5.79
C GLN A 66 -9.81 7.48 6.27
N THR A 67 -9.87 7.88 7.54
CA THR A 67 -11.06 8.46 8.16
C THR A 67 -11.39 9.81 7.52
N ALA A 68 -10.38 10.67 7.33
CA ALA A 68 -10.53 11.97 6.69
C ALA A 68 -11.03 11.84 5.25
N PHE A 69 -10.46 10.93 4.46
CA PHE A 69 -10.88 10.64 3.09
C PHE A 69 -12.32 10.13 3.03
N SER A 70 -12.67 9.19 3.91
CA SER A 70 -14.02 8.63 4.01
C SER A 70 -15.06 9.70 4.38
N ASN A 71 -14.72 10.60 5.32
CA ASN A 71 -15.60 11.69 5.72
C ASN A 71 -15.81 12.71 4.59
N HIS A 72 -14.76 13.00 3.80
CA HIS A 72 -14.89 13.88 2.64
C HIS A 72 -15.84 13.32 1.59
N ARG A 73 -15.78 12.00 1.33
CA ARG A 73 -16.71 11.31 0.41
C ARG A 73 -18.16 11.31 0.92
N ARG A 74 -18.37 11.40 2.23
CA ARG A 74 -19.71 11.43 2.87
C ARG A 74 -20.36 12.80 2.89
N ILE A 75 -19.72 13.88 2.44
CA ILE A 75 -20.39 15.17 2.27
C ILE A 75 -21.37 15.01 1.10
N PRO A 76 -22.69 14.93 1.33
CA PRO A 76 -23.63 14.91 0.24
C PRO A 76 -23.55 16.27 -0.45
N GLN A 77 -23.83 16.32 -1.74
CA GLN A 77 -24.16 17.56 -2.48
C GLN A 77 -25.39 18.24 -1.84
N GLN A 78 -25.28 18.78 -0.63
CA GLN A 78 -26.33 19.55 0.05
C GLN A 78 -26.39 21.00 -0.43
N ILE A 79 -25.62 21.37 -1.46
CA ILE A 79 -25.72 22.67 -2.14
C ILE A 79 -26.45 22.47 -3.48
N ALA A 80 -27.71 22.04 -3.46
CA ALA A 80 -28.66 22.22 -4.57
C ALA A 80 -30.08 21.75 -4.21
N ARG A 81 -30.67 22.19 -3.10
CA ARG A 81 -32.14 22.27 -3.01
C ARG A 81 -32.54 23.60 -2.40
N PRO A 82 -33.26 24.47 -3.12
CA PRO A 82 -33.75 25.71 -2.55
C PRO A 82 -34.73 25.38 -1.42
N VAL A 83 -34.46 25.92 -0.23
CA VAL A 83 -35.32 25.83 0.93
C VAL A 83 -36.56 26.69 0.64
N THR A 84 -37.63 26.07 0.15
CA THR A 84 -38.95 26.71 0.18
C THR A 84 -39.46 26.65 1.60
N SER A 85 -39.28 27.75 2.32
CA SER A 85 -39.94 27.99 3.60
C SER A 85 -41.44 28.11 3.37
N SER A 86 -42.23 27.23 3.98
CA SER A 86 -43.64 27.50 4.24
C SER A 86 -43.97 27.12 5.67
N VAL A 87 -44.09 28.16 6.48
CA VAL A 87 -44.66 28.17 7.83
C VAL A 87 -46.14 27.78 7.74
N THR A 88 -46.56 26.85 8.60
CA THR A 88 -47.92 26.85 9.15
C THR A 88 -47.91 26.26 10.57
N LEU A 89 -48.33 27.09 11.52
CA LEU A 89 -48.76 26.69 12.86
C LEU A 89 -50.04 25.84 12.76
N ALA A 90 -50.15 24.77 13.55
CA ALA A 90 -51.31 24.50 14.44
C ALA A 90 -51.18 23.15 15.19
N GLU A 91 -51.19 23.25 16.52
CA GLU A 91 -51.94 22.43 17.50
C GLU A 91 -51.54 20.96 17.79
N GLU A 92 -51.12 20.71 19.04
CA GLU A 92 -51.22 19.41 19.72
C GLU A 92 -52.65 19.19 20.28
N PRO A 93 -53.08 17.93 20.48
CA PRO A 93 -53.06 17.41 21.86
C PRO A 93 -52.70 15.91 22.01
N GLU A 94 -52.20 15.59 23.19
CA GLU A 94 -51.78 14.27 23.69
C GLU A 94 -52.84 13.15 23.64
N LYS A 95 -52.42 11.91 23.36
CA LYS A 95 -52.66 10.68 24.17
C LYS A 95 -52.27 9.39 23.44
N GLY A 96 -51.62 8.47 24.16
CA GLY A 96 -51.80 7.02 23.93
C GLY A 96 -50.54 6.18 23.84
N LEU A 97 -49.96 5.81 24.98
CA LEU A 97 -49.06 4.68 25.08
C LEU A 97 -49.87 3.38 25.04
N ALA A 98 -49.76 2.58 23.96
CA ALA A 98 -49.63 1.11 24.02
C ALA A 98 -49.73 0.39 22.65
N LYS A 99 -48.71 -0.45 22.41
CA LYS A 99 -48.77 -1.83 21.87
C LYS A 99 -48.89 -2.09 20.34
N ARG A 100 -47.76 -2.65 19.86
CA ARG A 100 -47.58 -3.92 19.11
C ARG A 100 -47.09 -3.78 17.66
N ASN A 101 -45.82 -4.16 17.52
CA ASN A 101 -45.17 -5.01 16.51
C ASN A 101 -45.86 -5.27 15.17
N ALA A 102 -44.98 -5.21 14.15
CA ALA A 102 -44.95 -5.93 12.87
C ALA A 102 -45.22 -5.05 11.65
N GLU A 103 -44.11 -4.75 10.95
CA GLU A 103 -43.89 -4.55 9.51
C GLU A 103 -42.59 -3.73 9.43
N MET A 104 -41.40 -4.34 9.57
CA MET A 104 -40.67 -5.01 8.47
C MET A 104 -41.02 -4.47 7.08
N GLY A 105 -40.99 -3.14 6.92
CA GLY A 105 -40.73 -2.49 5.65
C GLY A 105 -39.23 -2.49 5.42
N GLY A 106 -38.74 -3.50 4.71
CA GLY A 106 -37.41 -3.45 4.11
C GLY A 106 -37.43 -2.34 3.07
N ASP A 107 -36.90 -1.17 3.44
CA ASP A 107 -36.39 -0.24 2.45
C ASP A 107 -35.04 -0.81 2.05
N ALA A 108 -35.08 -1.66 1.02
CA ALA A 108 -33.93 -1.94 0.18
C ALA A 108 -33.61 -0.64 -0.57
N GLY A 109 -33.17 0.38 0.18
CA GLY A 109 -32.34 1.41 -0.39
C GLY A 109 -31.12 0.69 -0.89
N ASP A 110 -30.85 0.83 -2.18
CA ASP A 110 -29.62 0.41 -2.82
C ASP A 110 -28.44 1.02 -2.04
N ASP A 111 -28.02 0.34 -0.98
CA ASP A 111 -26.67 0.37 -0.46
C ASP A 111 -25.83 -0.21 -1.60
N GLU A 112 -25.62 0.59 -2.66
CA GLU A 112 -24.49 0.40 -3.53
C GLU A 112 -23.31 0.33 -2.60
N ASP A 113 -22.81 -0.90 -2.38
CA ASP A 113 -21.61 -1.23 -1.64
C ASP A 113 -20.60 -0.12 -1.91
N ILE A 114 -20.50 0.83 -0.97
CA ILE A 114 -19.39 1.78 -0.96
C ILE A 114 -18.22 0.90 -0.58
N LYS A 115 -17.68 0.19 -1.57
CA LYS A 115 -16.46 -0.60 -1.48
C LYS A 115 -15.49 0.35 -0.82
N ALA A 116 -15.15 0.08 0.43
CA ALA A 116 -14.28 0.93 1.21
C ALA A 116 -12.98 1.02 0.42
N ILE A 117 -12.76 2.16 -0.25
CA ILE A 117 -11.53 2.42 -0.98
C ILE A 117 -10.52 2.71 0.12
N TRP A 118 -9.71 1.72 0.43
CA TRP A 118 -8.56 1.89 1.31
C TRP A 118 -7.50 2.70 0.58
N LEU A 119 -7.00 3.74 1.24
CA LEU A 119 -5.88 4.51 0.73
C LEU A 119 -4.63 3.63 0.70
N PRO A 120 -3.80 3.78 -0.34
CA PRO A 120 -2.49 3.16 -0.37
C PRO A 120 -1.52 3.86 0.57
N TRP A 121 -0.44 3.16 0.91
CA TRP A 121 0.70 3.72 1.62
C TRP A 121 1.62 4.43 0.63
N GLU A 122 1.59 5.76 0.64
CA GLU A 122 2.35 6.59 -0.31
C GLU A 122 3.79 6.80 0.17
N PHE A 123 4.76 6.56 -0.71
CA PHE A 123 6.17 6.78 -0.44
C PHE A 123 6.58 8.20 -0.82
N THR A 124 7.57 8.73 -0.12
CA THR A 124 8.32 9.90 -0.58
C THR A 124 9.43 9.42 -1.51
N CYS A 125 9.52 10.00 -2.69
CA CYS A 125 10.45 9.56 -3.74
C CYS A 125 11.28 10.73 -4.29
N LEU A 126 12.44 10.41 -4.85
CA LEU A 126 13.22 11.30 -5.70
C LEU A 126 12.49 11.60 -7.02
N ASP A 127 12.87 12.69 -7.69
CA ASP A 127 12.30 13.07 -8.98
C ASP A 127 12.45 11.96 -10.02
N GLY A 128 11.35 11.64 -10.70
CA GLY A 128 11.29 10.56 -11.70
C GLY A 128 10.96 9.18 -11.12
N TYR A 129 10.80 9.06 -9.80
CA TYR A 129 10.38 7.84 -9.11
C TYR A 129 9.03 8.03 -8.43
N GLN A 130 8.25 6.94 -8.35
CA GLN A 130 7.00 6.89 -7.58
C GLN A 130 6.86 5.52 -6.95
N ALA A 131 6.32 5.44 -5.74
CA ALA A 131 6.02 4.17 -5.12
C ALA A 131 4.83 4.26 -4.18
N HIS A 132 4.03 3.20 -4.17
CA HIS A 132 2.96 3.05 -3.21
C HIS A 132 2.78 1.57 -2.85
N ALA A 133 2.26 1.30 -1.65
CA ALA A 133 1.98 -0.05 -1.20
C ALA A 133 0.50 -0.25 -0.87
N GLY A 134 0.03 -1.46 -1.13
CA GLY A 134 -1.34 -1.87 -0.90
C GLY A 134 -1.65 -2.16 0.57
N ILE A 135 -2.87 -2.62 0.81
CA ILE A 135 -3.33 -2.98 2.16
C ILE A 135 -2.44 -4.09 2.74
N GLY A 136 -1.94 -3.87 3.96
CA GLY A 136 -1.09 -4.83 4.66
C GLY A 136 0.24 -5.09 3.95
N LEU A 137 0.67 -4.20 3.05
CA LEU A 137 1.97 -4.22 2.38
C LEU A 137 2.24 -5.50 1.56
N ARG A 138 1.15 -6.16 1.15
CA ARG A 138 1.23 -7.42 0.40
C ARG A 138 1.56 -7.22 -1.07
N ALA A 139 1.45 -5.99 -1.58
CA ALA A 139 1.82 -5.62 -2.93
C ALA A 139 2.41 -4.21 -2.88
N VAL A 140 3.49 -4.02 -3.63
CA VAL A 140 4.18 -2.74 -3.79
C VAL A 140 4.25 -2.44 -5.27
N TRP A 141 3.86 -1.23 -5.63
CA TRP A 141 4.00 -0.67 -6.97
C TRP A 141 5.14 0.34 -6.94
N TYR A 142 6.06 0.19 -7.87
CA TYR A 142 7.20 1.07 -8.02
C TYR A 142 7.35 1.48 -9.47
N SER A 143 7.46 2.78 -9.71
CA SER A 143 7.75 3.34 -11.01
C SER A 143 9.14 3.96 -11.01
N ALA A 144 10.01 3.48 -11.89
CA ALA A 144 11.32 4.06 -12.17
C ALA A 144 11.44 4.34 -13.67
N HIS A 145 11.92 5.54 -14.01
CA HIS A 145 12.18 5.94 -15.40
C HIS A 145 10.97 5.77 -16.35
N GLY A 146 9.75 5.90 -15.83
CA GLY A 146 8.52 5.76 -16.60
C GLY A 146 8.04 4.32 -16.84
N GLN A 147 8.68 3.33 -16.22
CA GLN A 147 8.20 1.95 -16.17
C GLN A 147 7.72 1.61 -14.77
N GLU A 148 6.51 1.06 -14.68
CA GLU A 148 5.91 0.59 -13.43
C GLU A 148 6.08 -0.92 -13.28
N PHE A 149 6.34 -1.35 -12.05
CA PHE A 149 6.50 -2.73 -11.65
C PHE A 149 5.67 -2.98 -10.40
N GLU A 150 4.97 -4.11 -10.37
CA GLU A 150 4.29 -4.62 -9.18
C GLU A 150 5.07 -5.83 -8.67
N PHE A 151 5.27 -5.88 -7.35
CA PHE A 151 5.88 -7.03 -6.71
C PHE A 151 5.29 -7.30 -5.32
N VAL A 152 5.45 -8.54 -4.87
CA VAL A 152 5.02 -9.02 -3.56
C VAL A 152 6.28 -9.35 -2.77
N PRO A 153 6.65 -8.56 -1.75
CA PRO A 153 7.85 -8.81 -0.98
C PRO A 153 7.70 -10.07 -0.11
N VAL A 154 8.82 -10.76 0.15
CA VAL A 154 8.82 -11.90 1.07
C VAL A 154 8.63 -11.37 2.48
N CYS A 155 7.70 -11.98 3.22
CA CYS A 155 7.34 -11.57 4.57
C CYS A 155 7.87 -12.61 5.58
N GLU A 156 8.65 -12.15 6.56
CA GLU A 156 9.16 -12.95 7.68
C GLU A 156 8.74 -12.31 9.01
N GLU A 157 8.33 -13.15 9.97
CA GLU A 157 7.99 -12.69 11.31
C GLU A 157 9.24 -12.70 12.20
N ASP A 158 9.69 -11.52 12.63
CA ASP A 158 10.76 -11.35 13.60
C ASP A 158 10.16 -11.33 15.01
N VAL A 159 9.92 -12.54 15.54
CA VAL A 159 9.29 -12.76 16.85
C VAL A 159 10.09 -12.11 18.00
N LEU A 160 11.41 -12.00 17.86
CA LEU A 160 12.26 -11.41 18.90
C LEU A 160 12.09 -9.90 19.01
N ASN A 161 11.83 -9.22 17.89
CA ASN A 161 11.66 -7.77 17.84
C ASN A 161 10.21 -7.33 17.60
N ASP A 162 9.25 -8.26 17.68
CA ASP A 162 7.81 -8.01 17.60
C ASP A 162 7.40 -7.22 16.33
N ARG A 163 7.89 -7.68 15.18
CA ARG A 163 7.69 -7.01 13.88
C ARG A 163 7.67 -7.99 12.72
N TRP A 164 7.08 -7.57 11.62
CA TRP A 164 7.25 -8.20 10.30
C TRP A 164 8.40 -7.52 9.57
N VAL A 165 9.24 -8.32 8.92
CA VAL A 165 10.31 -7.87 8.04
C VAL A 165 9.96 -8.28 6.62
N TYR A 166 10.14 -7.35 5.69
CA TYR A 166 9.89 -7.56 4.28
C TYR A 166 11.15 -7.25 3.49
N GLU A 167 11.64 -8.23 2.73
CA GLU A 167 12.82 -8.04 1.88
C GLU A 167 12.57 -8.65 0.50
N LEU A 168 13.07 -7.96 -0.53
CA LEU A 168 13.07 -8.48 -1.89
C LEU A 168 14.18 -7.86 -2.72
N ASP A 169 15.04 -8.73 -3.25
CA ASP A 169 15.99 -8.38 -4.30
C ASP A 169 15.31 -8.50 -5.67
N LEU A 170 15.29 -7.39 -6.39
CA LEU A 170 14.74 -7.24 -7.73
C LEU A 170 15.89 -7.13 -8.75
N TRP A 171 15.63 -7.64 -9.96
CA TRP A 171 16.62 -7.83 -11.01
C TRP A 171 17.22 -6.54 -11.56
N CYS A 172 18.50 -6.62 -11.96
CA CYS A 172 19.13 -5.70 -12.89
C CYS A 172 18.66 -5.93 -14.33
N GLY A 173 18.29 -4.86 -15.03
CA GLY A 173 18.24 -4.86 -16.50
C GLY A 173 19.65 -5.06 -17.06
N ALA A 174 19.80 -6.03 -17.96
CA ALA A 174 21.05 -6.32 -18.67
C ALA A 174 21.35 -5.32 -19.79
#